data_AF-A0A3B9ZSK5-F1
#
_entry.id   AF-A0A3B9ZSK5-F1
#
_cell.length_a   1.000
_cell.length_b   1.000
_cell.length_c   1.000
_cell.angle_alpha   90.00
_cell.angle_beta   90.00
_cell.angle_gamma   90.00
#
_symmetry.space_group_name_H-M   'P 1'
#
loop_
_entity.id
_entity.type
_entity.pdbx_description
1 polymer ?
#
loop_
_entity_poly.entity_id
_entity_poly.type
_entity_poly.pdbx_seq_one_letter_code
_entity_poly.pdbx_strand_id
1 'polypeptide(L)'
;MSKPNRRDFIKSASLAFGSVLLLPSCLKQNNIYRFFTPEEAKCIIAFSEQIIPKDESPGGTDAGVIFYIDRQLSTVFNYDQDTYRNGIKNLQAYCK
;
A
#
# COMPACT_ATOMS: atom_id res chain seq x y z
N MET A 1 4.33 -22.93 -39.16
CA MET A 1 3.53 -23.01 -37.93
C MET A 1 3.35 -21.60 -37.39
N SER A 2 2.16 -21.01 -37.56
CA SER A 2 1.88 -19.64 -37.12
C SER A 2 1.88 -19.56 -35.60
N LYS A 3 2.66 -18.65 -35.01
CA LYS A 3 2.67 -18.44 -33.55
C LYS A 3 1.31 -17.85 -33.15
N PRO A 4 0.55 -18.50 -32.25
CA PRO A 4 -0.76 -18.01 -31.87
C PRO A 4 -0.66 -16.62 -31.21
N ASN A 5 -1.54 -15.71 -31.61
CA ASN A 5 -1.65 -14.39 -31.02
C ASN A 5 -2.24 -14.52 -29.61
N ARG A 6 -1.92 -13.57 -28.70
CA ARG A 6 -2.44 -13.58 -27.32
C ARG A 6 -3.96 -13.71 -27.26
N ARG A 7 -4.65 -13.10 -28.23
CA ARG A 7 -6.11 -13.12 -28.37
C ARG A 7 -6.64 -14.51 -28.76
N ASP A 8 -5.89 -15.25 -29.56
CA ASP A 8 -6.28 -16.59 -30.01
C ASP A 8 -6.01 -17.63 -28.92
N PHE A 9 -4.95 -17.44 -28.12
CA PHE A 9 -4.65 -18.25 -26.95
C PHE A 9 -5.69 -18.13 -25.84
N ILE A 10 -6.19 -16.91 -25.55
CA ILE A 10 -7.24 -16.72 -24.54
C ILE A 10 -8.55 -17.42 -24.95
N LYS A 11 -8.92 -17.33 -26.23
CA LYS A 11 -10.13 -17.98 -26.76
C LYS A 11 -10.06 -19.51 -26.75
N SER A 12 -8.87 -20.08 -26.97
CA SER A 12 -8.69 -21.53 -26.91
C SER A 12 -8.59 -22.04 -25.47
N ALA A 13 -7.97 -21.28 -24.56
CA ALA A 13 -7.84 -21.63 -23.15
C ALA A 13 -9.20 -21.66 -22.42
N SER A 14 -10.14 -20.78 -22.77
CA SER A 14 -11.50 -20.77 -22.20
C SER A 14 -12.34 -22.01 -22.52
N LEU A 15 -12.00 -22.73 -23.59
CA LEU A 15 -12.74 -23.93 -24.02
C LEU A 15 -12.18 -25.23 -23.41
N ALA A 16 -10.88 -25.28 -23.09
CA ALA A 16 -10.23 -26.48 -22.56
C ALA A 16 -10.34 -26.61 -21.03
N PHE A 17 -10.42 -25.47 -20.33
CA PHE A 17 -10.51 -25.44 -18.87
C PHE A 17 -11.67 -24.52 -18.48
N GLY A 18 -12.90 -25.07 -18.49
CA GLY A 18 -14.13 -24.37 -18.08
C GLY A 18 -14.13 -23.79 -16.65
N SER A 19 -12.99 -23.85 -15.95
CA SER A 19 -12.75 -23.34 -14.61
C SER A 19 -11.72 -22.21 -14.53
N VAL A 20 -11.07 -21.76 -15.61
CA VAL A 20 -10.11 -20.63 -15.53
C VAL A 20 -10.79 -19.31 -15.18
N LEU A 21 -12.10 -19.18 -15.46
CA LEU A 21 -12.92 -18.05 -14.99
C LEU A 21 -13.34 -18.16 -13.51
N LEU A 22 -13.05 -19.28 -12.85
CA LEU A 22 -13.41 -19.53 -11.45
C LEU A 22 -12.23 -19.47 -10.50
N LEU A 23 -11.03 -19.07 -10.94
CA LEU A 23 -9.99 -18.66 -10.00
C LEU A 23 -10.44 -17.34 -9.37
N PRO A 24 -10.85 -17.33 -8.10
CA PRO A 24 -11.23 -16.10 -7.46
C PRO A 24 -9.92 -15.30 -7.35
N SER A 25 -9.86 -14.15 -8.01
CA SER A 25 -8.85 -13.12 -7.74
C SER A 25 -8.95 -12.58 -6.28
N CYS A 26 -9.67 -13.27 -5.38
CA CYS A 26 -10.26 -12.78 -4.15
C CYS A 26 -9.34 -12.82 -2.93
N LEU A 27 -8.04 -13.08 -3.07
CA LEU A 27 -7.12 -13.05 -1.92
C LEU A 27 -5.93 -12.11 -2.12
N LYS A 28 -6.04 -11.12 -3.02
CA LYS A 28 -5.07 -10.02 -3.01
C LYS A 28 -5.52 -8.99 -1.97
N GLN A 29 -4.94 -9.06 -0.77
CA GLN A 29 -4.99 -7.93 0.17
C GLN A 29 -4.43 -6.70 -0.56
N ASN A 30 -5.32 -5.80 -0.95
CA ASN A 30 -4.91 -4.50 -1.48
C ASN A 30 -4.38 -3.69 -0.31
N ASN A 31 -3.06 -3.70 -0.13
CA ASN A 31 -2.44 -2.67 0.67
C ASN A 31 -2.66 -1.34 -0.06
N ILE A 32 -3.34 -0.41 0.62
CA ILE A 32 -3.59 0.94 0.10
C ILE A 32 -2.32 1.80 0.09
N TYR A 33 -1.31 1.38 0.85
CA TYR A 33 -0.01 2.02 0.96
C TYR A 33 1.00 1.35 0.02
N ARG A 34 1.85 2.16 -0.59
CA ARG A 34 2.91 1.74 -1.52
C ARG A 34 4.16 1.30 -0.77
N PHE A 35 4.47 1.98 0.32
CA PHE A 35 5.65 1.73 1.15
C PHE A 35 5.25 1.10 2.48
N PHE A 36 4.40 1.76 3.27
CA PHE A 36 4.11 1.31 4.63
C PHE A 36 3.28 0.03 4.69
N THR A 37 3.50 -0.76 5.75
CA THR A 37 2.51 -1.74 6.20
C THR A 37 1.34 -1.02 6.88
N PRO A 38 0.14 -1.64 6.99
CA PRO A 38 -0.97 -1.07 7.73
C PRO A 38 -0.61 -0.71 9.19
N GLU A 39 0.21 -1.53 9.84
CA GLU A 39 0.65 -1.33 11.23
C GLU A 39 1.58 -0.12 11.38
N GLU A 40 2.53 0.04 10.46
CA GLU A 40 3.41 1.21 10.43
C GLU A 40 2.66 2.49 10.08
N ALA A 41 1.72 2.40 9.12
CA ALA A 41 0.89 3.53 8.75
C ALA A 41 0.06 4.03 9.94
N LYS A 42 -0.48 3.13 10.78
CA LYS A 42 -1.15 3.51 12.03
C LYS A 42 -0.24 4.31 12.97
N CYS A 43 1.02 3.90 13.11
CA CYS A 43 2.00 4.63 13.92
C CYS A 43 2.25 6.04 13.36
N ILE A 44 2.45 6.17 12.04
CA ILE A 44 2.70 7.46 11.40
C ILE A 44 1.46 8.36 11.44
N ILE A 45 0.24 7.81 11.31
CA ILE A 45 -1.01 8.56 11.47
C ILE A 45 -1.08 9.14 12.88
N ALA A 46 -0.90 8.31 13.91
CA ALA A 46 -0.93 8.77 15.29
C ALA A 46 0.14 9.84 15.59
N PHE A 47 1.34 9.67 15.04
CA PHE A 47 2.41 10.65 15.15
C PHE A 47 2.08 11.96 14.42
N SER A 48 1.48 11.87 13.23
CA SER A 48 1.07 13.04 12.44
C SER A 48 -0.03 13.85 13.13
N GLU A 49 -0.97 13.19 13.82
CA GLU A 49 -2.00 13.83 14.65
C GLU A 49 -1.43 14.56 15.87
N GLN A 50 -0.25 14.16 16.37
CA GLN A 50 0.40 14.91 17.45
C GLN A 50 1.04 16.20 16.94
N ILE A 51 1.52 16.21 15.68
CA ILE A 51 2.13 17.40 15.06
C ILE A 51 1.07 18.36 14.54
N ILE A 52 0.04 17.82 13.87
CA ILE A 52 -1.07 18.57 13.28
C ILE A 52 -2.37 18.00 13.87
N PRO A 53 -2.69 18.37 15.12
CA PRO A 53 -3.91 17.90 15.77
C PRO A 53 -5.13 18.49 15.08
N LYS A 54 -6.23 17.76 15.12
CA LYS A 54 -7.54 18.31 14.78
C LYS A 54 -8.00 19.28 15.87
N ASP A 55 -8.35 20.49 15.46
CA ASP A 55 -8.94 21.52 16.30
C ASP A 55 -10.18 22.13 15.60
N GLU A 56 -10.28 23.45 15.51
CA GLU A 56 -11.27 24.14 14.67
C GLU A 56 -10.99 23.91 13.16
N SER A 57 -9.79 23.45 12.83
CA SER A 57 -9.33 23.11 11.48
C SER A 57 -9.08 21.59 11.32
N PRO A 58 -9.04 21.09 10.06
CA PRO A 58 -8.71 19.68 9.78
C PRO A 58 -7.33 19.27 10.30
N GLY A 59 -7.24 18.09 10.92
CA GLY A 59 -5.99 17.51 11.42
C GLY A 59 -5.19 16.76 10.34
N GLY A 60 -4.06 16.17 10.73
CA GLY A 60 -3.17 15.44 9.81
C GLY A 60 -3.83 14.27 9.07
N THR A 61 -4.74 13.57 9.72
CA THR A 61 -5.54 12.48 9.14
C THR A 61 -6.54 13.03 8.12
N ASP A 62 -7.24 14.11 8.47
CA ASP A 62 -8.21 14.76 7.58
C ASP A 62 -7.50 15.30 6.31
N ALA A 63 -6.27 15.81 6.46
CA ALA A 63 -5.43 16.28 5.36
C ALA A 63 -4.78 15.17 4.53
N GLY A 64 -4.91 13.90 4.94
CA GLY A 64 -4.34 12.75 4.22
C GLY A 64 -2.80 12.70 4.23
N VAL A 65 -2.16 13.24 5.28
CA VAL A 65 -0.69 13.34 5.40
C VAL A 65 0.00 11.98 5.18
N ILE A 66 -0.58 10.89 5.69
CA ILE A 66 -0.04 9.54 5.52
C ILE A 66 0.16 9.15 4.05
N PHE A 67 -0.76 9.52 3.16
CA PHE A 67 -0.68 9.16 1.74
C PHE A 67 0.39 9.97 1.00
N TYR A 68 0.62 11.21 1.44
CA TYR A 68 1.72 12.02 0.93
C TYR A 68 3.06 11.39 1.33
N ILE A 69 3.27 11.12 2.62
CA ILE A 69 4.52 10.53 3.13
C ILE A 69 4.78 9.18 2.45
N ASP A 70 3.79 8.29 2.42
CA ASP A 70 3.89 6.97 1.79
C ASP A 70 4.32 7.04 0.31
N ARG A 71 3.69 7.95 -0.45
CA ARG A 71 4.05 8.19 -1.84
C ARG A 71 5.48 8.73 -1.96
N GLN A 72 5.84 9.71 -1.14
CA GLN A 72 7.14 10.36 -1.18
C GLN A 72 8.29 9.39 -0.91
N LEU A 73 8.13 8.54 0.11
CA LEU A 73 9.10 7.49 0.44
C LEU A 73 9.19 6.42 -0.65
N SER A 74 8.09 6.16 -1.38
CA SER A 74 8.10 5.25 -2.52
C SER A 74 8.73 5.85 -3.78
N THR A 75 8.95 7.17 -3.83
CA THR A 75 9.40 7.86 -5.05
C THR A 75 10.64 8.72 -4.82
N VAL A 76 10.48 9.93 -4.28
CA VAL A 76 11.53 10.97 -4.29
C VAL A 76 12.47 10.80 -3.11
N PHE A 77 11.96 10.33 -1.97
CA PHE A 77 12.66 10.24 -0.70
C PHE A 77 12.93 8.77 -0.32
N ASN A 78 13.27 7.94 -1.32
CA ASN A 78 13.55 6.52 -1.08
C ASN A 78 14.76 6.29 -0.16
N TYR A 79 15.69 7.25 -0.10
CA TYR A 79 16.85 7.24 0.79
C TYR A 79 16.48 7.40 2.28
N ASP A 80 15.27 7.88 2.60
CA ASP A 80 14.80 8.04 3.98
C ASP A 80 14.00 6.83 4.48
N GLN A 81 13.78 5.81 3.65
CA GLN A 81 12.98 4.64 4.01
C GLN A 81 13.48 3.95 5.28
N ASP A 82 14.79 3.70 5.40
CA ASP A 82 15.38 3.05 6.55
C ASP A 82 15.25 3.91 7.82
N THR A 83 15.38 5.22 7.69
CA THR A 83 15.17 6.18 8.78
C THR A 83 13.75 6.04 9.33
N TYR A 84 12.74 6.00 8.46
CA TYR A 84 11.35 5.81 8.88
C TYR A 84 11.12 4.44 9.54
N ARG A 85 11.63 3.34 8.95
CA ARG A 85 11.45 1.98 9.53
C ARG A 85 12.05 1.88 10.92
N ASN A 86 13.27 2.36 11.08
CA ASN A 86 13.96 2.34 12.36
C ASN A 86 13.27 3.25 13.38
N GLY A 87 12.83 4.44 12.97
CA GLY A 87 12.08 5.37 13.81
C GLY A 87 10.77 4.77 14.32
N ILE A 88 9.97 4.17 13.43
CA ILE A 88 8.70 3.51 13.80
C ILE A 88 8.96 2.37 14.79
N LYS A 89 9.93 1.50 14.50
CA LYS A 89 10.29 0.39 15.39
C LYS A 89 10.68 0.88 16.78
N ASN A 90 11.48 1.94 16.86
CA ASN A 90 11.92 2.51 18.14
C ASN A 90 10.76 3.14 18.92
N LEU A 91 9.88 3.89 18.24
CA LEU A 91 8.68 4.47 18.86
C LEU A 91 7.75 3.39 19.41
N GLN A 92 7.47 2.36 18.63
CA GLN A 92 6.64 1.23 19.07
C GLN A 92 7.26 0.46 20.24
N ALA A 93 8.58 0.36 20.29
CA ALA A 93 9.28 -0.24 21.42
C ALA A 93 9.23 0.61 22.69
N TYR A 94 9.22 1.94 22.55
CA TYR A 94 9.15 2.89 23.66
C TYR A 94 7.74 3.00 24.26
N CYS A 95 6.70 3.01 23.42
CA CYS A 95 5.31 3.18 23.83
C CYS A 95 4.63 1.87 24.31
N LYS A 96 5.39 0.98 24.96
CA LYS A 96 4.88 -0.30 25.50
C LYS A 96 4.16 -0.14 26.83
#